data_AF-A0A971DWN4-F1
#
_entry.id   AF-A0A971DWN4-F1
#
_cell.length_a   1.000
_cell.length_b   1.000
_cell.length_c   1.000
_cell.angle_alpha   90.00
_cell.angle_beta   90.00
_cell.angle_gamma   90.00
#
_symmetry.space_group_name_H-M   'P 1'
#
loop_
_entity.id
_entity.type
_entity.pdbx_description
1 polymer ?
#
loop_
_entity_poly.entity_id
_entity_poly.type
_entity_poly.pdbx_seq_one_letter_code
_entity_poly.pdbx_strand_id
1 'polypeptide(L)'
;MIFEKGNANVLPFLFQLPSATNKKTIFAHYFNIPMQKFLAELPIYIPGFLAQSLFFTRSFIQWFSSEKAGKVLSPIIYWQISLIASIIMMGYGLLRKDPAIITGQFITFYVYIRNLQIEKAWRQIPAAFRYVVPFVPLIMLIILLLPGNYNMKQLTSNQNIDHWLMVFGIAAQVVFTFRFVYQWIVAEKNQKSSLPLLFWFFSLTGGAMTLFYAFMRLDPVLLISNGMGVFMYSRNIIVHYTGRGLFSKRLTTK
;
A
#
# COMPACT_ATOMS: atom_id res chain seq x y z
N MET A 1 -18.75 7.62 54.55
CA MET A 1 -19.32 6.43 55.20
C MET A 1 -20.42 5.93 54.27
N ILE A 2 -20.43 4.82 53.55
CA ILE A 2 -19.64 3.57 53.44
C ILE A 2 -20.11 3.00 52.05
N PHE A 3 -19.21 2.80 51.06
CA PHE A 3 -18.87 1.51 50.41
C PHE A 3 -19.96 0.41 50.57
N GLU A 4 -20.54 -0.22 49.56
CA GLU A 4 -19.96 -1.26 48.72
C GLU A 4 -21.14 -1.94 47.99
N LYS A 5 -21.02 -2.19 46.68
CA LYS A 5 -21.22 -3.51 46.08
C LYS A 5 -20.85 -3.40 44.60
N GLY A 6 -19.65 -3.88 44.29
CA GLY A 6 -19.17 -4.03 42.93
C GLY A 6 -20.10 -4.94 42.15
N ASN A 7 -20.51 -4.47 40.97
CA ASN A 7 -21.13 -5.32 39.98
C ASN A 7 -20.09 -5.57 38.88
N ALA A 8 -19.50 -6.76 38.94
CA ALA A 8 -18.50 -7.29 38.04
C ALA A 8 -19.09 -7.61 36.65
N ASN A 9 -19.61 -6.60 35.95
CA ASN A 9 -20.26 -6.77 34.64
C ASN A 9 -19.61 -5.95 33.51
N VAL A 10 -18.32 -5.64 33.61
CA VAL A 10 -17.55 -5.08 32.47
C VAL A 10 -17.06 -6.19 31.50
N LEU A 11 -17.39 -7.46 31.79
CA LEU A 11 -16.89 -8.63 31.06
C LEU A 11 -17.92 -9.52 30.31
N PRO A 12 -19.16 -9.10 29.97
CA PRO A 12 -19.94 -9.78 28.93
C PRO A 12 -19.87 -9.10 27.55
N PHE A 13 -19.30 -7.89 27.42
CA PHE A 13 -19.27 -7.20 26.11
C PHE A 13 -18.21 -7.77 25.13
N LEU A 14 -17.29 -8.62 25.63
CA LEU A 14 -16.27 -9.28 24.81
C LEU A 14 -16.73 -10.60 24.16
N PHE A 15 -17.96 -11.06 24.40
CA PHE A 15 -18.47 -12.33 23.84
C PHE A 15 -19.93 -12.28 23.38
N GLN A 16 -20.42 -11.13 22.90
CA GLN A 16 -21.61 -11.08 22.05
C GLN A 16 -21.18 -10.81 20.60
N LEU A 17 -20.69 -11.86 19.95
CA LEU A 17 -20.57 -11.90 18.50
C LEU A 17 -21.99 -11.75 17.93
N PRO A 18 -22.25 -10.78 17.03
CA PRO A 18 -23.44 -10.84 16.19
C PRO A 18 -23.44 -12.20 15.48
N SER A 19 -24.58 -12.89 15.55
CA SER A 19 -24.77 -14.21 14.95
C SER A 19 -24.16 -14.24 13.55
N ALA A 20 -23.29 -15.22 13.34
CA ALA A 20 -22.50 -15.41 12.14
C ALA A 20 -23.35 -15.86 10.93
N THR A 21 -24.34 -15.05 10.54
CA THR A 21 -25.26 -15.33 9.43
C THR A 21 -24.92 -14.57 8.16
N ASN A 22 -23.69 -14.05 8.00
CA ASN A 22 -23.22 -13.65 6.67
C ASN A 22 -21.69 -13.48 6.48
N LYS A 23 -20.84 -13.90 7.42
CA LYS A 23 -19.37 -13.83 7.19
C LYS A 23 -18.83 -14.93 6.28
N LYS A 24 -19.50 -16.08 6.23
CA LYS A 24 -19.27 -17.08 5.15
C LYS A 24 -19.68 -16.53 3.78
N THR A 25 -20.44 -15.45 3.74
CA THR A 25 -21.08 -14.95 2.52
C THR A 25 -20.28 -13.86 1.83
N ILE A 26 -19.28 -13.23 2.43
CA ILE A 26 -18.44 -12.29 1.66
C ILE A 26 -17.54 -13.07 0.69
N PHE A 27 -16.96 -14.19 1.13
CA PHE A 27 -16.27 -15.13 0.25
C PHE A 27 -17.25 -15.93 -0.62
N ALA A 28 -18.34 -16.50 -0.05
CA ALA A 28 -19.30 -17.28 -0.85
C ALA A 28 -20.14 -16.45 -1.85
N HIS A 29 -20.31 -15.14 -1.66
CA HIS A 29 -20.99 -14.27 -2.63
C HIS A 29 -20.13 -14.00 -3.87
N TYR A 30 -18.80 -13.97 -3.72
CA TYR A 30 -17.86 -13.97 -4.86
C TYR A 30 -17.71 -15.35 -5.51
N PHE A 31 -17.83 -16.43 -4.73
CA PHE A 31 -17.74 -17.81 -5.24
C PHE A 31 -19.07 -18.39 -5.76
N ASN A 32 -20.17 -17.65 -5.70
CA ASN A 32 -21.41 -17.98 -6.43
C ASN A 32 -21.38 -17.47 -7.88
N ILE A 33 -20.21 -16.99 -8.33
CA ILE A 33 -19.88 -16.84 -9.73
C ILE A 33 -19.50 -18.23 -10.23
N PRO A 34 -20.22 -18.81 -11.22
CA PRO A 34 -19.83 -20.08 -11.82
C PRO A 34 -18.33 -20.07 -12.12
N MET A 35 -17.60 -21.13 -11.77
CA MET A 35 -16.14 -21.22 -11.97
C MET A 35 -15.73 -20.74 -13.39
N GLN A 36 -16.57 -21.01 -14.38
CA GLN A 36 -16.44 -20.53 -15.76
C GLN A 36 -16.41 -19.00 -15.90
N LYS A 37 -17.27 -18.25 -15.20
CA LYS A 37 -17.25 -16.77 -15.20
C LYS A 37 -16.02 -16.22 -14.48
N PHE A 38 -15.59 -16.83 -13.39
CA PHE A 38 -14.34 -16.44 -12.71
C PHE A 38 -13.12 -16.66 -13.62
N LEU A 39 -13.03 -17.84 -14.25
CA LEU A 39 -11.96 -18.16 -15.21
C LEU A 39 -11.99 -17.21 -16.42
N ALA A 40 -13.17 -16.77 -16.87
CA ALA A 40 -13.30 -15.79 -17.95
C ALA A 40 -12.82 -14.38 -17.56
N GLU A 41 -12.95 -13.98 -16.29
CA GLU A 41 -12.43 -12.70 -15.80
C GLU A 41 -10.97 -12.78 -15.30
N LEU A 42 -10.41 -13.98 -15.15
CA LEU A 42 -9.04 -14.19 -14.67
C LEU A 42 -7.99 -13.35 -15.44
N PRO A 43 -8.05 -13.21 -16.78
CA PRO A 43 -7.12 -12.34 -17.52
C PRO A 43 -7.14 -10.88 -17.07
N ILE A 44 -8.28 -10.38 -16.57
CA ILE A 44 -8.41 -9.02 -16.04
C ILE A 44 -7.70 -8.91 -14.69
N TYR A 45 -7.77 -9.93 -13.83
CA TYR A 45 -7.18 -9.89 -12.49
C TYR A 45 -5.67 -10.20 -12.47
N ILE A 46 -5.15 -10.95 -13.44
CA ILE A 46 -3.72 -11.33 -13.52
C ILE A 46 -2.78 -10.10 -13.42
N PRO A 47 -2.96 -9.01 -14.18
CA PRO A 47 -2.13 -7.82 -14.06
C PRO A 47 -2.17 -7.21 -12.66
N GLY A 48 -3.34 -7.20 -12.00
CA GLY A 48 -3.49 -6.70 -10.64
C GLY A 48 -2.67 -7.52 -9.63
N PHE A 49 -2.78 -8.85 -9.67
CA PHE A 49 -1.98 -9.74 -8.81
C PHE A 49 -0.47 -9.62 -9.08
N LEU A 50 -0.09 -9.50 -10.35
CA LEU A 50 1.31 -9.31 -10.74
C LEU A 50 1.87 -7.99 -10.19
N ALA A 51 1.14 -6.88 -10.36
CA ALA A 51 1.53 -5.58 -9.82
C ALA A 51 1.70 -5.63 -8.30
N GLN A 52 0.75 -6.23 -7.58
CA GLN A 52 0.83 -6.35 -6.12
C GLN A 52 2.01 -7.22 -5.66
N SER A 53 2.28 -8.30 -6.39
CA SER A 53 3.44 -9.15 -6.13
C SER A 53 4.74 -8.36 -6.29
N LEU A 54 4.88 -7.56 -7.35
CA LEU A 54 6.03 -6.69 -7.55
C LEU A 54 6.17 -5.62 -6.45
N PHE A 55 5.07 -4.99 -6.03
CA PHE A 55 5.07 -4.03 -4.92
C PHE A 55 5.45 -4.66 -3.58
N PHE A 56 5.14 -5.94 -3.39
CA PHE A 56 5.57 -6.71 -2.24
C PHE A 56 7.07 -7.04 -2.34
N THR A 57 7.52 -7.57 -3.47
CA THR A 57 8.93 -7.92 -3.73
C THR A 57 9.87 -6.75 -3.50
N ARG A 58 9.56 -5.55 -4.00
CA ARG A 58 10.39 -4.36 -3.74
C ARG A 58 10.57 -4.08 -2.23
N SER A 59 9.54 -4.32 -1.41
CA SER A 59 9.56 -4.02 0.03
C SER A 59 10.49 -4.99 0.76
N PHE A 60 10.50 -6.26 0.35
CA PHE A 60 11.47 -7.24 0.82
C PHE A 60 12.89 -6.92 0.38
N ILE A 61 13.09 -6.54 -0.89
CA ILE A 61 14.42 -6.14 -1.37
C ILE A 61 14.95 -4.96 -0.55
N GLN A 62 14.12 -3.95 -0.29
CA GLN A 62 14.50 -2.80 0.54
C GLN A 62 14.86 -3.22 1.96
N TRP A 63 14.06 -4.12 2.55
CA TRP A 63 14.33 -4.65 3.89
C TRP A 63 15.67 -5.38 3.94
N PHE A 64 15.87 -6.42 3.13
CA PHE A 64 17.10 -7.21 3.13
C PHE A 64 18.34 -6.36 2.84
N SER A 65 18.24 -5.42 1.89
CA SER A 65 19.32 -4.49 1.57
C SER A 65 19.68 -3.61 2.77
N SER A 66 18.66 -3.08 3.45
CA SER A 66 18.86 -2.24 4.65
C SER A 66 19.37 -3.03 5.84
N GLU A 67 19.06 -4.31 5.90
CA GLU A 67 19.49 -5.20 6.98
C GLU A 67 20.96 -5.57 6.86
N LYS A 68 21.36 -5.96 5.65
CA LYS A 68 22.77 -6.23 5.33
C LYS A 68 23.66 -4.99 5.54
N ALA A 69 23.13 -3.80 5.27
CA ALA A 69 23.88 -2.55 5.38
C ALA A 69 23.85 -1.91 6.78
N GLY A 70 23.02 -2.40 7.70
CA GLY A 70 22.83 -1.80 9.02
C GLY A 70 22.24 -0.38 9.02
N LYS A 71 21.74 0.09 7.87
CA LYS A 71 21.12 1.42 7.71
C LYS A 71 19.96 1.34 6.72
N VAL A 72 18.99 2.23 6.86
CA VAL A 72 17.87 2.29 5.91
C VAL A 72 18.38 2.72 4.54
N LEU A 73 18.24 1.84 3.56
CA LEU A 73 18.62 2.07 2.17
C LEU A 73 17.40 2.31 1.28
N SER A 74 17.65 3.03 0.19
CA SER A 74 16.74 3.26 -0.93
C SER A 74 17.40 2.72 -2.21
N PRO A 75 17.45 1.39 -2.41
CA PRO A 75 18.19 0.82 -3.53
C PRO A 75 17.49 1.13 -4.85
N ILE A 76 18.25 1.35 -5.93
CA ILE A 76 17.70 1.71 -7.25
C ILE A 76 16.62 0.71 -7.73
N ILE A 77 16.86 -0.58 -7.52
CA ILE A 77 15.93 -1.66 -7.90
C ILE A 77 14.56 -1.53 -7.23
N TYR A 78 14.47 -0.92 -6.03
CA TYR A 78 13.19 -0.64 -5.37
C TYR A 78 12.33 0.28 -6.24
N TRP A 79 12.93 1.34 -6.79
CA TRP A 79 12.22 2.31 -7.63
C TRP A 79 11.92 1.75 -9.02
N GLN A 80 12.82 0.97 -9.60
CA GLN A 80 12.60 0.31 -10.90
C GLN A 80 11.40 -0.65 -10.84
N ILE A 81 11.37 -1.54 -9.85
CA ILE A 81 10.25 -2.46 -9.65
C ILE A 81 8.97 -1.69 -9.36
N SER A 82 9.03 -0.61 -8.56
CA SER A 82 7.87 0.22 -8.26
C SER A 82 7.29 0.87 -9.52
N LEU A 83 8.14 1.37 -10.41
CA LEU A 83 7.73 1.98 -11.67
C LEU A 83 7.03 0.97 -12.57
N ILE A 84 7.63 -0.22 -12.76
CA ILE A 84 7.03 -1.29 -13.57
C ILE A 84 5.70 -1.74 -12.96
N ALA A 85 5.66 -1.99 -11.65
CA ALA A 85 4.46 -2.38 -10.93
C ALA A 85 3.34 -1.35 -11.09
N SER A 86 3.65 -0.06 -11.02
CA SER A 86 2.66 1.00 -11.20
C SER A 86 2.09 1.07 -12.62
N ILE A 87 2.89 0.82 -13.67
CA ILE A 87 2.40 0.73 -15.06
C ILE A 87 1.43 -0.44 -15.20
N ILE A 88 1.80 -1.60 -14.67
CA ILE A 88 0.94 -2.81 -14.69
C ILE A 88 -0.35 -2.55 -13.89
N MET A 89 -0.26 -1.89 -12.74
CA MET A 89 -1.41 -1.54 -11.90
C MET A 89 -2.36 -0.57 -12.59
N MET A 90 -1.85 0.44 -13.30
CA MET A 90 -2.70 1.34 -14.08
C MET A 90 -3.32 0.63 -15.28
N GLY A 91 -2.59 -0.28 -15.94
CA GLY A 91 -3.15 -1.19 -16.96
C GLY A 91 -4.28 -2.06 -16.41
N TYR A 92 -4.13 -2.58 -15.19
CA TYR A 92 -5.21 -3.24 -14.47
C TYR A 92 -6.42 -2.31 -14.24
N GLY A 93 -6.18 -1.06 -13.84
CA GLY A 93 -7.22 -0.04 -13.71
C GLY A 93 -8.01 0.20 -15.00
N LEU A 94 -7.35 0.19 -16.15
CA LEU A 94 -8.01 0.27 -17.46
C LEU A 94 -8.92 -0.92 -17.72
N LEU A 95 -8.45 -2.14 -17.48
CA LEU A 95 -9.23 -3.36 -17.67
C LEU A 95 -10.44 -3.40 -16.71
N ARG A 96 -10.28 -2.87 -15.49
CA ARG A 96 -11.35 -2.73 -14.50
C ARG A 96 -12.27 -1.55 -14.76
N LYS A 97 -11.94 -0.67 -15.71
CA LYS A 97 -12.65 0.59 -15.96
C LYS A 97 -12.77 1.47 -14.72
N ASP A 98 -11.75 1.43 -13.85
CA ASP A 98 -11.74 2.09 -12.55
C ASP A 98 -10.70 3.22 -12.51
N PRO A 99 -11.14 4.51 -12.52
CA PRO A 99 -10.24 5.64 -12.51
C PRO A 99 -9.47 5.75 -11.19
N ALA A 100 -10.01 5.27 -10.06
CA ALA A 100 -9.37 5.40 -8.76
C ALA A 100 -8.04 4.62 -8.72
N ILE A 101 -7.99 3.47 -9.40
CA ILE A 101 -6.75 2.68 -9.53
C ILE A 101 -5.70 3.46 -10.33
N ILE A 102 -6.11 4.12 -11.42
CA ILE A 102 -5.18 4.87 -12.29
C ILE A 102 -4.70 6.13 -11.57
N THR A 103 -5.61 6.98 -11.09
CA THR A 103 -5.28 8.25 -10.45
C THR A 103 -4.52 8.06 -9.15
N GLY A 104 -4.80 6.98 -8.41
CA GLY A 104 -4.08 6.63 -7.18
C GLY A 104 -2.59 6.36 -7.37
N GLN A 105 -2.15 6.04 -8.60
CA GLN A 105 -0.74 5.83 -8.92
C GLN A 105 0.00 7.10 -9.35
N PHE A 106 -0.69 8.22 -9.61
CA PHE A 106 -0.05 9.39 -10.25
C PHE A 106 1.11 9.94 -9.42
N ILE A 107 0.87 10.24 -8.15
CA ILE A 107 1.88 10.83 -7.28
C ILE A 107 3.06 9.86 -7.14
N THR A 108 2.77 8.61 -6.78
CA THR A 108 3.81 7.60 -6.55
C THR A 108 4.62 7.30 -7.80
N PHE A 109 3.98 7.24 -8.97
CA PHE A 109 4.64 7.05 -10.26
C PHE A 109 5.72 8.10 -10.53
N TYR A 110 5.40 9.38 -10.36
CA TYR A 110 6.37 10.46 -10.58
C TYR A 110 7.46 10.46 -9.51
N VAL A 111 7.15 10.11 -8.26
CA VAL A 111 8.16 9.91 -7.23
C VAL A 111 9.16 8.83 -7.64
N TYR A 112 8.71 7.73 -8.27
CA TYR A 112 9.59 6.65 -8.71
C TYR A 112 10.52 7.10 -9.84
N ILE A 113 9.98 7.77 -10.87
CA ILE A 113 10.78 8.35 -11.94
C ILE A 113 11.82 9.31 -11.35
N ARG A 114 11.41 10.17 -10.43
CA ARG A 114 12.28 11.22 -9.93
C ARG A 114 13.42 10.69 -9.07
N ASN A 115 13.16 9.68 -8.22
CA ASN A 115 14.23 9.02 -7.48
C ASN A 115 15.21 8.31 -8.44
N LEU A 116 14.75 7.71 -9.55
CA LEU A 116 15.64 7.15 -10.57
C LEU A 116 16.48 8.22 -11.28
N GLN A 117 15.95 9.42 -11.48
CA GLN A 117 16.69 10.55 -12.06
C GLN A 117 17.79 11.05 -11.12
N ILE A 118 17.47 11.21 -9.83
CA ILE A 118 18.40 11.65 -8.79
C ILE A 118 19.56 10.64 -8.67
N GLU A 119 19.27 9.34 -8.66
CA GLU A 119 20.28 8.28 -8.63
C GLU A 119 20.98 8.03 -9.98
N LYS A 120 20.75 8.88 -10.99
CA LYS A 120 21.31 8.77 -12.36
C LYS A 120 20.96 7.48 -13.12
N ALA A 121 20.15 6.61 -12.54
CA ALA A 121 19.69 5.36 -13.13
C ALA A 121 18.70 5.59 -14.29
N TRP A 122 17.95 6.70 -14.28
CA TRP A 122 17.02 7.05 -15.35
C TRP A 122 17.72 7.14 -16.72
N ARG A 123 18.95 7.66 -16.76
CA ARG A 123 19.72 7.82 -18.01
C ARG A 123 20.13 6.51 -18.66
N GLN A 124 20.14 5.42 -17.90
CA GLN A 124 20.44 4.08 -18.40
C GLN A 124 19.25 3.48 -19.18
N ILE A 125 18.05 4.04 -19.01
CA ILE A 125 16.86 3.65 -19.77
C ILE A 125 16.98 4.20 -21.21
N PRO A 126 16.62 3.41 -22.25
CA PRO A 126 16.69 3.87 -23.63
C PRO A 126 15.92 5.18 -23.83
N ALA A 127 16.43 6.05 -24.71
CA ALA A 127 15.92 7.41 -24.87
C ALA A 127 14.42 7.47 -25.18
N ALA A 128 13.92 6.58 -26.05
CA ALA A 128 12.51 6.48 -26.37
C ALA A 128 11.63 6.29 -25.13
N PHE A 129 11.97 5.33 -24.26
CA PHE A 129 11.24 5.08 -23.02
C PHE A 129 11.31 6.25 -22.05
N ARG A 130 12.45 6.95 -21.97
CA ARG A 130 12.59 8.12 -21.09
C ARG A 130 11.61 9.24 -21.42
N TYR A 131 11.29 9.44 -22.70
CA TYR A 131 10.33 10.45 -23.12
C TYR A 131 8.89 9.95 -23.06
N VAL A 132 8.63 8.66 -23.30
CA VAL A 132 7.27 8.11 -23.32
C VAL A 132 6.72 7.83 -21.91
N VAL A 133 7.52 7.20 -21.05
CA VAL A 133 7.08 6.71 -19.73
C VAL A 133 6.44 7.80 -18.86
N PRO A 134 6.97 9.04 -18.75
CA PRO A 134 6.33 10.10 -17.96
C PRO A 134 4.90 10.45 -18.36
N PHE A 135 4.50 10.17 -19.61
CA PHE A 135 3.15 10.44 -20.11
C PHE A 135 2.19 9.26 -19.92
N VAL A 136 2.67 8.08 -19.50
CA VAL A 136 1.84 6.87 -19.33
C VAL A 136 0.63 7.12 -18.43
N PRO A 137 0.74 7.75 -17.24
CA PRO A 137 -0.43 7.98 -16.38
C PRO A 137 -1.50 8.82 -17.09
N LEU A 138 -1.10 9.87 -17.81
CA LEU A 138 -2.00 10.74 -18.55
C LEU A 138 -2.64 10.03 -19.75
N ILE A 139 -1.85 9.28 -20.54
CA ILE A 139 -2.35 8.49 -21.68
C ILE A 139 -3.39 7.49 -21.19
N MET A 140 -3.11 6.76 -20.12
CA MET A 140 -4.05 5.79 -19.55
C MET A 140 -5.33 6.47 -19.03
N LEU A 141 -5.20 7.62 -18.34
CA LEU A 141 -6.38 8.37 -17.90
C LEU A 141 -7.23 8.84 -19.09
N ILE A 142 -6.61 9.36 -20.16
CA ILE A 142 -7.31 9.78 -21.38
C ILE A 142 -8.06 8.59 -21.99
N ILE A 143 -7.40 7.45 -22.18
CA ILE A 143 -8.01 6.23 -22.74
C ILE A 143 -9.24 5.80 -21.94
N LEU A 144 -9.16 5.85 -20.61
CA LEU A 144 -10.28 5.50 -19.74
C LEU A 144 -11.48 6.44 -19.92
N LEU A 145 -11.21 7.74 -20.05
CA LEU A 145 -12.23 8.78 -20.15
C LEU A 145 -12.85 8.89 -21.56
N LEU A 146 -12.32 8.17 -22.56
CA LEU A 146 -12.93 8.11 -23.88
C LEU A 146 -14.37 7.55 -23.80
N PRO A 147 -15.31 8.08 -24.61
CA PRO A 147 -16.69 7.61 -24.63
C PRO A 147 -16.78 6.08 -24.80
N GLY A 148 -17.56 5.42 -23.93
CA GLY A 148 -17.77 3.96 -23.96
C GLY A 148 -16.87 3.13 -23.02
N ASN A 149 -15.81 3.72 -22.46
CA ASN A 149 -14.89 3.00 -21.58
C ASN A 149 -15.18 3.16 -20.08
N TYR A 150 -15.92 4.19 -19.67
CA TYR A 150 -16.17 4.48 -18.27
C TYR A 150 -17.66 4.46 -17.92
N ASN A 151 -18.01 3.80 -16.80
CA ASN A 151 -19.38 3.72 -16.29
C ASN A 151 -19.49 4.41 -14.93
N MET A 152 -20.00 5.64 -14.93
CA MET A 152 -20.17 6.50 -13.75
C MET A 152 -21.02 5.85 -12.64
N LYS A 153 -21.92 4.91 -12.99
CA LYS A 153 -22.87 4.30 -12.04
C LYS A 153 -22.22 3.36 -11.02
N GLN A 154 -20.96 2.97 -11.22
CA GLN A 154 -20.31 1.95 -10.39
C GLN A 154 -19.64 2.51 -9.13
N LEU A 155 -19.35 3.83 -9.06
CA LEU A 155 -18.63 4.43 -7.92
C LEU A 155 -19.47 4.60 -6.65
N THR A 156 -20.80 4.60 -6.74
CA THR A 156 -21.68 4.97 -5.61
C THR A 156 -22.46 3.80 -5.00
N SER A 157 -22.22 2.57 -5.47
CA SER A 157 -23.12 1.42 -5.23
C SER A 157 -22.73 0.48 -4.07
N ASN A 158 -21.88 0.90 -3.12
CA ASN A 158 -21.52 0.07 -1.97
C ASN A 158 -21.71 0.82 -0.64
N GLN A 159 -22.91 0.73 -0.06
CA GLN A 159 -23.25 1.39 1.22
C GLN A 159 -23.51 0.39 2.36
N ASN A 160 -22.55 -0.48 2.65
CA ASN A 160 -22.60 -1.39 3.81
C ASN A 160 -21.48 -1.13 4.84
N ILE A 161 -20.92 0.09 4.87
CA ILE A 161 -19.86 0.47 5.82
C ILE A 161 -20.32 1.72 6.58
N ASP A 162 -20.19 1.70 7.91
CA ASP A 162 -20.44 2.88 8.73
C ASP A 162 -19.66 4.09 8.22
N HIS A 163 -20.34 5.22 8.04
CA HIS A 163 -19.77 6.43 7.44
C HIS A 163 -18.47 6.88 8.14
N TRP A 164 -18.41 6.79 9.47
CA TRP A 164 -17.22 7.15 10.24
C TRP A 164 -16.02 6.23 9.90
N LEU A 165 -16.26 4.94 9.72
CA LEU A 165 -15.23 3.95 9.42
C LEU A 165 -14.71 4.13 7.99
N MET A 166 -15.59 4.49 7.04
CA MET A 166 -15.20 4.86 5.68
C MET A 166 -14.28 6.10 5.68
N VAL A 167 -14.66 7.17 6.38
CA VAL A 167 -13.84 8.40 6.51
C VAL A 167 -12.49 8.07 7.15
N PHE A 168 -12.47 7.23 8.18
CA PHE A 168 -11.24 6.79 8.83
C PHE A 168 -10.33 6.01 7.88
N GLY A 169 -10.89 5.10 7.07
CA GLY A 169 -10.15 4.37 6.03
C GLY A 169 -9.54 5.30 4.98
N ILE A 170 -10.29 6.32 4.54
CA ILE A 170 -9.78 7.35 3.61
C ILE A 170 -8.63 8.14 4.26
N ALA A 171 -8.79 8.57 5.51
CA ALA A 171 -7.73 9.26 6.25
C ALA A 171 -6.46 8.41 6.36
N ALA A 172 -6.59 7.10 6.61
CA ALA A 172 -5.46 6.18 6.65
C ALA A 172 -4.71 6.14 5.30
N GLN A 173 -5.44 6.09 4.17
CA GLN A 173 -4.84 6.11 2.84
C GLN A 173 -4.15 7.45 2.51
N VAL A 174 -4.72 8.58 2.96
CA VAL A 174 -4.10 9.91 2.80
C VAL A 174 -2.77 9.97 3.54
N VAL A 175 -2.74 9.55 4.82
CA VAL A 175 -1.51 9.49 5.63
C VAL A 175 -0.47 8.58 4.96
N PHE A 176 -0.90 7.42 4.47
CA PHE A 176 -0.02 6.48 3.76
C PHE A 176 0.55 7.04 2.46
N THR A 177 -0.22 7.85 1.73
CA THR A 177 0.22 8.46 0.48
C THR A 177 1.18 9.61 0.73
N PHE A 178 0.90 10.40 1.78
CA PHE A 178 1.70 11.57 2.15
C PHE A 178 3.17 11.25 2.41
N ARG A 179 3.50 10.02 2.86
CA ARG A 179 4.89 9.57 3.02
C ARG A 179 5.73 9.81 1.76
N PHE A 180 5.18 9.53 0.58
CA PHE A 180 5.89 9.66 -0.69
C PHE A 180 6.03 11.12 -1.11
N VAL A 181 5.02 11.94 -0.82
CA VAL A 181 5.11 13.40 -1.00
C VAL A 181 6.23 13.98 -0.15
N TYR A 182 6.25 13.65 1.15
CA TYR A 182 7.31 14.10 2.05
C TYR A 182 8.69 13.60 1.60
N GLN A 183 8.80 12.32 1.24
CA GLN A 183 10.05 11.75 0.73
C GLN A 183 10.54 12.47 -0.52
N TRP A 184 9.64 12.80 -1.43
CA TRP A 184 9.98 13.52 -2.65
C TRP A 184 10.54 14.91 -2.34
N ILE A 185 9.88 15.68 -1.48
CA ILE A 185 10.37 17.00 -1.04
C ILE A 185 11.79 16.89 -0.47
N VAL A 186 12.05 15.90 0.39
CA VAL A 186 13.38 15.68 0.98
C VAL A 186 14.40 15.24 -0.08
N ALA A 187 14.01 14.38 -1.02
CA ALA A 187 14.88 13.92 -2.10
C ALA A 187 15.31 15.08 -3.02
N GLU A 188 14.40 16.00 -3.34
CA GLU A 188 14.73 17.20 -4.10
C GLU A 188 15.65 18.14 -3.32
N LYS A 189 15.32 18.42 -2.06
CA LYS A 189 16.14 19.31 -1.23
C LYS A 189 17.59 18.82 -1.10
N ASN A 190 17.76 17.51 -0.95
CA ASN A 190 19.08 16.91 -0.68
C ASN A 190 19.76 16.33 -1.94
N GLN A 191 19.08 16.35 -3.09
CA GLN A 191 19.52 15.69 -4.34
C GLN A 191 20.01 14.25 -4.11
N LYS A 192 19.29 13.51 -3.27
CA LYS A 192 19.64 12.13 -2.88
C LYS A 192 18.38 11.30 -2.66
N SER A 193 18.32 10.12 -3.28
CA SER A 193 17.22 9.18 -3.02
C SER A 193 17.40 8.56 -1.64
N SER A 194 16.73 9.14 -0.65
CA SER A 194 16.72 8.65 0.73
C SER A 194 15.29 8.39 1.20
N LEU A 195 15.14 7.45 2.14
CA LEU A 195 13.88 7.18 2.84
C LEU A 195 13.99 7.75 4.25
N PRO A 196 13.63 9.05 4.45
CA PRO A 196 13.86 9.75 5.71
C PRO A 196 13.05 9.15 6.86
N LEU A 197 13.43 9.44 8.09
CA LEU A 197 12.74 8.93 9.28
C LEU A 197 11.21 9.19 9.24
N LEU A 198 10.80 10.40 8.85
CA LEU A 198 9.38 10.76 8.74
C LEU A 198 8.61 9.94 7.69
N PHE A 199 9.25 9.44 6.63
CA PHE A 199 8.61 8.50 5.69
C PHE A 199 8.12 7.24 6.42
N TRP A 200 8.90 6.76 7.39
CA TRP A 200 8.56 5.58 8.17
C TRP A 200 7.54 5.87 9.26
N PHE A 201 7.56 7.06 9.87
CA PHE A 201 6.49 7.48 10.78
C PHE A 201 5.14 7.58 10.06
N PHE A 202 5.06 8.25 8.91
CA PHE A 202 3.82 8.27 8.11
C PHE A 202 3.37 6.86 7.71
N SER A 203 4.32 5.98 7.36
CA SER A 203 4.02 4.58 7.04
C SER A 203 3.48 3.80 8.25
N LEU A 204 4.08 3.99 9.43
CA LEU A 204 3.67 3.33 10.67
C LEU A 204 2.30 3.82 11.12
N THR A 205 2.07 5.13 11.12
CA THR A 205 0.77 5.72 11.49
C THR A 205 -0.31 5.29 10.52
N GLY A 206 -0.10 5.42 9.21
CA GLY A 206 -1.06 4.95 8.21
C GLY A 206 -1.30 3.43 8.32
N GLY A 207 -0.25 2.65 8.57
CA GLY A 207 -0.32 1.20 8.74
C GLY A 207 -1.12 0.78 9.96
N ALA A 208 -0.90 1.44 11.09
CA ALA A 208 -1.66 1.22 12.32
C ALA A 208 -3.13 1.60 12.15
N MET A 209 -3.41 2.72 11.46
CA MET A 209 -4.79 3.11 11.12
C MET A 209 -5.46 2.06 10.23
N THR A 210 -4.81 1.62 9.16
CA THR A 210 -5.37 0.58 8.29
C THR A 210 -5.53 -0.76 9.01
N LEU A 211 -4.63 -1.09 9.93
CA LEU A 211 -4.73 -2.30 10.76
C LEU A 211 -5.93 -2.22 11.71
N PHE A 212 -6.18 -1.07 12.34
CA PHE A 212 -7.37 -0.83 13.15
C PHE A 212 -8.65 -0.95 12.30
N TYR A 213 -8.65 -0.32 11.12
CA TYR A 213 -9.75 -0.44 10.16
C TYR A 213 -10.02 -1.90 9.77
N ALA A 214 -8.95 -2.66 9.50
CA ALA A 214 -9.03 -4.08 9.16
C ALA A 214 -9.58 -4.93 10.30
N PHE A 215 -9.18 -4.62 11.55
CA PHE A 215 -9.70 -5.29 12.75
C PHE A 215 -11.19 -5.03 12.92
N MET A 216 -11.65 -3.78 12.79
CA MET A 216 -13.07 -3.42 12.89
C MET A 216 -13.92 -4.09 11.80
N ARG A 217 -13.35 -4.25 10.60
CA ARG A 217 -14.00 -4.98 9.49
C ARG A 217 -13.85 -6.50 9.58
N LEU A 218 -13.03 -7.00 10.49
CA LEU A 218 -12.62 -8.40 10.61
C LEU A 218 -12.15 -8.96 9.26
N ASP A 219 -11.37 -8.15 8.54
CA ASP A 219 -10.79 -8.47 7.25
C ASP A 219 -9.40 -9.12 7.44
N PRO A 220 -9.27 -10.45 7.27
CA PRO A 220 -8.03 -11.16 7.54
C PRO A 220 -6.90 -10.78 6.58
N VAL A 221 -7.23 -10.38 5.34
CA VAL A 221 -6.24 -10.04 4.32
C VAL A 221 -5.60 -8.70 4.66
N LEU A 222 -6.41 -7.71 5.03
CA LEU A 222 -5.90 -6.42 5.46
C LEU A 222 -5.13 -6.53 6.78
N LEU A 223 -5.55 -7.40 7.71
CA LEU A 223 -4.83 -7.64 8.97
C LEU A 223 -3.42 -8.18 8.74
N ILE A 224 -3.28 -9.26 7.95
CA ILE A 224 -1.97 -9.90 7.72
C ILE A 224 -1.02 -8.95 6.97
N SER A 225 -1.52 -8.32 5.90
CA SER A 225 -0.70 -7.43 5.06
C SER A 225 -0.25 -6.17 5.79
N ASN A 226 -1.15 -5.50 6.53
CA ASN A 226 -0.78 -4.31 7.29
C ASN A 226 0.01 -4.64 8.55
N GLY A 227 -0.21 -5.80 9.18
CA GLY A 227 0.60 -6.28 10.29
C GLY A 227 2.07 -6.45 9.87
N MET A 228 2.31 -7.07 8.72
CA MET A 228 3.65 -7.18 8.14
C MET A 228 4.24 -5.80 7.81
N GLY A 229 3.43 -4.89 7.25
CA GLY A 229 3.84 -3.51 6.99
C GLY A 229 4.27 -2.77 8.25
N VAL A 230 3.44 -2.77 9.29
CA VAL A 230 3.74 -2.15 10.60
C VAL A 230 5.04 -2.69 11.18
N PHE A 231 5.28 -4.00 11.11
CA PHE A 231 6.54 -4.60 11.52
C PHE A 231 7.73 -4.02 10.74
N MET A 232 7.66 -4.00 9.41
CA MET A 232 8.73 -3.45 8.56
C MET A 232 9.00 -1.96 8.85
N TYR A 233 7.95 -1.15 9.06
CA TYR A 233 8.07 0.28 9.32
C TYR A 233 8.71 0.55 10.68
N SER A 234 8.24 -0.13 11.73
CA SER A 234 8.81 -0.06 13.08
C SER A 234 10.30 -0.45 13.07
N ARG A 235 10.65 -1.53 12.36
CA ARG A 235 12.05 -1.96 12.18
C ARG A 235 12.88 -0.85 11.52
N ASN A 236 12.39 -0.21 10.47
CA ASN A 236 13.13 0.87 9.80
C ASN A 236 13.32 2.12 10.69
N ILE A 237 12.35 2.42 11.56
CA ILE A 237 12.50 3.49 12.57
C ILE A 237 13.61 3.12 13.57
N ILE A 238 13.61 1.88 14.08
CA ILE A 238 14.65 1.39 14.99
C ILE A 238 16.03 1.48 14.34
N VAL A 239 16.17 1.06 13.08
CA VAL A 239 17.44 1.13 12.34
C VAL A 239 17.92 2.59 12.19
N HIS A 240 17.01 3.55 11.97
CA HIS A 240 17.37 4.97 11.92
C HIS A 240 17.97 5.49 13.24
N TYR A 241 17.43 5.08 14.39
CA TYR A 241 17.93 5.51 15.71
C TYR A 241 19.19 4.76 16.15
N THR A 242 19.25 3.47 15.90
CA THR A 242 20.33 2.61 16.40
C THR A 242 21.53 2.56 15.47
N GLY A 243 21.36 2.93 14.19
CA GLY A 243 22.38 2.78 13.15
C GLY A 243 22.78 1.32 12.91
N ARG A 244 21.90 0.37 13.27
CA ARG A 244 22.18 -1.07 13.22
C ARG A 244 21.00 -1.83 12.66
N GLY A 245 21.32 -2.92 11.97
CA GLY A 245 20.33 -3.87 11.52
C GLY A 245 19.74 -4.67 12.68
N LEU A 246 18.46 -5.05 12.59
CA LEU A 246 17.75 -5.82 13.61
C LEU A 246 18.38 -7.21 13.81
N PHE A 247 19.00 -7.75 12.75
CA PHE A 247 19.74 -9.03 12.76
C PHE A 247 21.26 -8.87 12.72
N SER A 248 21.79 -7.64 12.88
CA SER A 248 23.22 -7.43 12.97
C SER A 248 23.73 -8.04 14.29
N LYS A 249 24.67 -9.01 14.21
CA LYS A 249 25.31 -9.57 15.41
C LYS A 249 25.89 -8.42 16.23
N ARG A 250 25.68 -8.42 17.56
CA ARG A 250 26.44 -7.56 18.47
C ARG A 250 27.92 -7.83 18.18
N LEU A 251 28.60 -6.90 17.53
CA LEU A 251 30.05 -6.83 17.62
C LEU A 251 30.30 -6.48 19.09
N THR A 252 30.45 -7.52 19.92
CA THR A 252 31.09 -7.40 21.21
C THR A 252 32.52 -6.94 20.92
N THR A 253 32.74 -5.63 20.94
CA THR A 253 34.07 -5.09 21.18
C THR A 253 34.47 -5.57 22.58
N LYS A 254 35.29 -6.61 22.61
CA LYS A 254 36.24 -6.82 23.69
C LYS A 254 37.50 -6.04 23.37
#